data_AF-A0A934Z4B5-F1
#
_entry.id   AF-A0A934Z4B5-F1
#
_cell.length_a   1.000
_cell.length_b   1.000
_cell.length_c   1.000
_cell.angle_alpha   90.00
_cell.angle_beta   90.00
_cell.angle_gamma   90.00
#
_symmetry.space_group_name_H-M   'P 1'
#
loop_
_entity.id
_entity.type
_entity.pdbx_description
1 polymer ?
#
loop_
_entity_poly.entity_id
_entity_poly.type
_entity_poly.pdbx_seq_one_letter_code
_entity_poly.pdbx_strand_id
1 'polypeptide(L)'
;MRSAEGWCYLLAAGNGTIFVVDPANDRLHSYDSSGTHLADQPIDLPAGSPVEWSITPDGVVLVQLKPMARDGDSTPAAISYIVRLTPPHDTVVALPGGSVIDMRGGLSRMKTTLFRAEPTWMVLPTGRIVTGDPVRFGYREHGDAGAVIRDVSLVSPQLPVTADDQSAARTAVREYFGKQFASGGPAPASMIETILGNISFAEFYPAFSAMRPGPFGTIMVQRFRTIPEMRAGGAALTMEAMQGSSSVWEVFSEKGQHLGPVRFPPTFRPLAVRGTAIWGLATDEMDVQSIVRLDVRERR
;
A
#
# COMPACT_ATOMS: atom_id res chain seq x y z
N MET A 1 -2.05 21.09 -19.19
CA MET A 1 -2.65 19.98 -19.95
C MET A 1 -3.13 18.95 -18.91
N ARG A 2 -4.41 19.01 -18.52
CA ARG A 2 -5.00 18.08 -17.54
C ARG A 2 -5.32 16.78 -18.30
N SER A 3 -4.65 15.68 -17.99
CA SER A 3 -5.03 14.37 -18.53
C SER A 3 -6.33 13.93 -17.85
N ALA A 4 -7.36 13.71 -18.68
CA ALA A 4 -8.73 13.43 -18.30
C ALA A 4 -8.98 11.94 -17.96
N GLU A 5 -8.31 11.45 -16.92
CA GLU A 5 -8.79 10.29 -16.17
C GLU A 5 -9.02 10.77 -14.75
N GLY A 6 -10.27 11.10 -14.43
CA GLY A 6 -10.65 11.46 -13.06
C GLY A 6 -10.57 10.20 -12.21
N TRP A 7 -9.52 10.09 -11.39
CA TRP A 7 -9.39 9.00 -10.43
C TRP A 7 -10.39 9.22 -9.30
N CYS A 8 -11.45 8.42 -9.25
CA CYS A 8 -12.35 8.36 -8.10
C CYS A 8 -11.98 7.17 -7.21
N TYR A 9 -12.14 7.32 -5.90
CA TYR A 9 -11.92 6.25 -4.93
C TYR A 9 -13.25 5.82 -4.32
N LEU A 10 -13.50 4.51 -4.30
CA LEU A 10 -14.70 3.93 -3.69
C LEU A 10 -14.36 3.36 -2.31
N LEU A 11 -15.07 3.82 -1.27
CA LEU A 11 -14.89 3.39 0.11
C LEU A 11 -16.22 2.88 0.66
N ALA A 12 -16.23 1.70 1.28
CA ALA A 12 -17.44 1.14 1.89
C ALA A 12 -17.30 1.10 3.42
N ALA A 13 -18.14 1.88 4.10
CA ALA A 13 -18.22 1.91 5.55
C ALA A 13 -18.94 0.67 6.12
N GLY A 14 -18.71 0.39 7.39
CA GLY A 14 -19.33 -0.75 8.09
C GLY A 14 -20.84 -0.60 8.28
N ASN A 15 -21.35 0.62 8.26
CA ASN A 15 -22.76 0.96 8.35
C ASN A 15 -23.54 0.78 7.02
N GLY A 16 -22.89 0.35 5.94
CA GLY A 16 -23.51 0.15 4.62
C GLY A 16 -23.50 1.38 3.71
N THR A 17 -22.97 2.52 4.17
CA THR A 17 -22.76 3.70 3.32
C THR A 17 -21.55 3.48 2.41
N ILE A 18 -21.73 3.83 1.15
CA ILE A 18 -20.70 3.83 0.12
C ILE A 18 -20.30 5.28 -0.13
N PHE A 19 -19.02 5.58 -0.07
CA PHE A 19 -18.44 6.89 -0.34
C PHE A 19 -17.66 6.85 -1.66
N VAL A 20 -17.89 7.84 -2.52
CA VAL A 20 -17.09 8.09 -3.71
C VAL A 20 -16.33 9.39 -3.48
N VAL A 21 -15.01 9.25 -3.32
CA VAL A 21 -14.10 10.39 -3.29
C VAL A 21 -13.82 10.80 -4.72
N ASP A 22 -14.16 12.04 -5.07
CA ASP A 22 -13.91 12.67 -6.36
C ASP A 22 -13.01 13.90 -6.17
N PRO A 23 -11.68 13.70 -6.11
CA PRO A 23 -10.73 14.79 -5.99
C PRO A 23 -10.69 15.70 -7.22
N ALA A 24 -11.19 15.27 -8.38
CA ALA A 24 -11.20 16.09 -9.58
C ALA A 24 -12.26 17.20 -9.52
N ASN A 25 -13.33 16.96 -8.75
CA ASN A 25 -14.41 17.90 -8.51
C ASN A 25 -14.46 18.41 -7.05
N ASP A 26 -13.43 18.13 -6.25
CA ASP A 26 -13.34 18.50 -4.83
C ASP A 26 -14.58 18.05 -4.01
N ARG A 27 -15.06 16.82 -4.28
CA ARG A 27 -16.32 16.31 -3.74
C ARG A 27 -16.21 14.91 -3.15
N LEU A 28 -16.98 14.69 -2.09
CA LEU A 28 -17.27 13.40 -1.49
C LEU A 28 -18.75 13.12 -1.68
N HIS A 29 -19.06 12.09 -2.46
CA HIS A 29 -20.43 11.61 -2.64
C HIS A 29 -20.69 10.45 -1.69
N SER A 30 -21.89 10.38 -1.14
CA SER A 30 -22.34 9.27 -0.30
C SER A 30 -23.59 8.62 -0.86
N TYR A 31 -23.64 7.30 -0.79
CA TYR A 31 -24.73 6.45 -1.28
C TYR A 31 -25.06 5.40 -0.23
N ASP A 32 -26.29 4.91 -0.20
CA ASP A 32 -26.61 3.70 0.54
C ASP A 32 -26.16 2.44 -0.22
N SER A 33 -26.36 1.27 0.40
CA SER A 33 -25.98 -0.02 -0.20
C SER A 33 -26.80 -0.40 -1.43
N SER A 34 -27.91 0.28 -1.71
CA SER A 34 -28.70 0.11 -2.95
C SER A 34 -28.20 0.99 -4.10
N GLY A 35 -27.25 1.89 -3.83
CA GLY A 35 -26.76 2.88 -4.79
C GLY A 35 -27.61 4.15 -4.82
N THR A 36 -28.52 4.34 -3.87
CA THR A 36 -29.29 5.59 -3.75
C THR A 36 -28.38 6.68 -3.20
N HIS A 37 -28.33 7.82 -3.90
CA HIS A 37 -27.56 8.98 -3.45
C HIS A 37 -28.12 9.55 -2.14
N LEU A 38 -27.24 9.83 -1.19
CA LEU A 38 -27.58 10.36 0.13
C LEU A 38 -27.20 11.84 0.25
N ALA A 39 -25.94 12.17 -0.06
CA ALA A 39 -25.42 13.52 0.09
C ALA A 39 -24.13 13.74 -0.71
N ASP A 40 -23.88 15.01 -1.03
CA ASP A 40 -22.60 15.54 -1.50
C ASP A 40 -21.99 16.45 -0.44
N GLN A 41 -20.68 16.32 -0.23
CA GLN A 41 -19.92 17.18 0.66
C GLN A 41 -18.66 17.68 -0.04
N PRO A 42 -18.24 18.94 0.17
CA PRO A 42 -16.95 19.40 -0.33
C PRO A 42 -15.82 18.64 0.36
N ILE A 43 -14.76 18.32 -0.38
CA ILE A 43 -13.49 17.88 0.20
C ILE A 43 -12.54 19.07 0.18
N ASP A 44 -12.08 19.46 1.37
CA ASP A 44 -10.92 20.35 1.50
C ASP A 44 -9.69 19.49 1.79
N LEU A 45 -8.86 19.26 0.77
CA LEU A 45 -7.62 18.50 0.93
C LEU A 45 -6.52 19.43 1.45
N PRO A 46 -5.96 19.17 2.65
CA PRO A 46 -4.77 19.87 3.11
C PRO A 46 -3.60 19.71 2.13
N ALA A 47 -2.63 20.61 2.21
CA ALA A 47 -1.47 20.59 1.33
C ALA A 47 -0.73 19.23 1.37
N GLY A 48 -0.59 18.61 0.20
CA GLY A 48 0.09 17.33 0.03
C GLY A 48 -0.48 16.54 -1.15
N SER A 49 0.20 15.46 -1.52
CA SER A 49 -0.30 14.49 -2.50
C SER A 49 -1.03 13.36 -1.75
N PRO A 50 -2.31 13.10 -2.04
CA PRO A 50 -3.01 11.95 -1.47
C PRO A 50 -2.45 10.66 -2.06
N VAL A 51 -2.09 9.70 -1.20
CA VAL A 51 -1.48 8.44 -1.64
C VAL A 51 -2.25 7.19 -1.25
N GLU A 52 -3.04 7.26 -0.18
CA GLU A 52 -3.84 6.13 0.30
C GLU A 52 -5.11 6.65 0.98
N TRP A 53 -6.23 5.99 0.72
CA TRP A 53 -7.55 6.33 1.24
C TRP A 53 -8.10 5.17 2.05
N SER A 54 -8.76 5.48 3.16
CA SER A 54 -9.44 4.48 3.98
C SER A 54 -10.67 5.07 4.64
N ILE A 55 -11.45 4.20 5.28
CA ILE A 55 -12.67 4.60 5.96
C ILE A 55 -12.84 3.80 7.24
N THR A 56 -13.31 4.46 8.29
CA THR A 56 -13.70 3.79 9.53
C THR A 56 -15.08 3.15 9.40
N PRO A 57 -15.43 2.19 10.28
CA PRO A 57 -16.75 1.55 10.26
C PRO A 57 -17.92 2.53 10.37
N ASP A 58 -17.74 3.64 11.09
CA ASP A 58 -18.71 4.72 11.30
C ASP A 58 -18.73 5.78 10.18
N GLY A 59 -17.92 5.61 9.12
CA GLY A 59 -17.99 6.45 7.92
C GLY A 59 -17.04 7.65 7.93
N VAL A 60 -16.05 7.67 8.81
CA VAL A 60 -15.01 8.70 8.81
C VAL A 60 -14.00 8.41 7.70
N VAL A 61 -13.94 9.31 6.71
CA VAL A 61 -13.00 9.18 5.60
C VAL A 61 -11.62 9.69 6.02
N LEU A 62 -10.62 8.86 5.79
CA LEU A 62 -9.22 9.11 6.11
C LEU A 62 -8.38 9.10 4.82
N VAL A 63 -7.39 9.99 4.75
CA VAL A 63 -6.42 10.03 3.65
C VAL A 63 -5.01 10.19 4.20
N GLN A 64 -4.06 9.45 3.63
CA GLN A 64 -2.64 9.71 3.82
C GLN A 64 -2.19 10.78 2.83
N LEU A 65 -1.65 11.87 3.35
CA LEU A 65 -1.04 12.95 2.58
C LEU A 65 0.48 12.84 2.68
N LYS A 66 1.14 12.71 1.52
CA LYS A 66 2.59 12.87 1.40
C LYS A 66 2.93 14.31 1.05
N PRO A 67 3.89 14.93 1.73
CA PRO A 67 4.36 16.26 1.36
C PRO A 67 5.00 16.21 -0.02
N MET A 68 4.77 17.26 -0.80
CA MET A 68 5.41 17.49 -2.09
C MET A 68 6.59 18.44 -1.89
N ALA A 69 7.74 18.16 -2.50
CA ALA A 69 8.86 19.09 -2.51
C ALA A 69 8.49 20.34 -3.33
N ARG A 70 8.47 21.54 -2.72
CA ARG A 70 8.28 22.80 -3.47
C ARG A 70 9.61 23.37 -3.89
N ASP A 71 9.68 24.04 -5.05
CA ASP A 71 10.92 24.67 -5.52
C ASP A 71 11.52 25.58 -4.43
N GLY A 72 12.78 25.32 -4.05
CA GLY A 72 13.46 26.04 -2.96
C GLY A 72 13.57 25.29 -1.62
N ASP A 73 12.81 24.20 -1.41
CA ASP A 73 12.97 23.37 -0.20
C ASP A 73 14.31 22.61 -0.25
N SER A 74 15.17 22.84 0.75
CA SER A 74 16.46 22.18 0.93
C SER A 74 16.36 20.79 1.56
N THR A 75 15.23 20.48 2.18
CA THR A 75 14.90 19.16 2.74
C THR A 75 13.42 18.90 2.50
N PRO A 76 13.06 17.86 1.74
CA PRO A 76 11.66 17.52 1.61
C PRO A 76 11.14 17.03 2.96
N ALA A 77 9.95 17.47 3.35
CA ALA A 77 9.35 17.07 4.62
C ALA A 77 9.25 15.54 4.68
N ALA A 78 9.98 14.93 5.61
CA ALA A 78 10.02 13.49 5.78
C ALA A 78 8.93 13.04 6.77
N ILE A 79 7.72 13.60 6.69
CA ILE A 79 6.59 13.19 7.53
C ILE A 79 5.35 13.17 6.64
N SER A 80 4.67 12.03 6.61
CA SER A 80 3.33 11.92 6.00
C SER A 80 2.28 11.99 7.10
N TYR A 81 1.09 12.46 6.77
CA TYR A 81 0.01 12.58 7.76
C TYR A 81 -1.20 11.77 7.32
N ILE A 82 -1.80 11.02 8.24
CA ILE A 82 -3.16 10.49 8.07
C ILE A 82 -4.10 11.56 8.61
N VAL A 83 -4.95 12.10 7.75
CA VAL A 83 -5.89 13.18 8.09
C VAL A 83 -7.32 12.73 7.89
N ARG A 84 -8.22 13.33 8.67
CA ARG A 84 -9.66 13.16 8.57
C ARG A 84 -10.25 14.17 7.59
N LEU A 85 -11.02 13.68 6.62
CA LEU A 85 -11.68 14.53 5.62
C LEU A 85 -13.15 14.79 5.89
N THR A 86 -13.81 13.98 6.71
CA THR A 86 -15.14 14.30 7.22
C THR A 86 -15.02 15.17 8.48
N PRO A 87 -15.87 16.19 8.68
CA PRO A 87 -15.79 17.04 9.86
C PRO A 87 -15.84 16.26 11.20
N PRO A 88 -15.15 16.72 12.25
CA PRO A 88 -14.16 17.81 12.23
C PRO A 88 -12.86 17.38 11.53
N HIS A 89 -12.31 18.22 10.66
CA HIS A 89 -11.02 17.95 10.01
C HIS A 89 -9.88 17.98 11.03
N ASP A 90 -9.03 16.95 11.04
CA ASP A 90 -7.91 16.85 11.97
C ASP A 90 -6.81 15.92 11.44
N THR A 91 -5.59 16.09 11.96
CA THR A 91 -4.50 15.14 11.78
C THR A 91 -4.61 14.03 12.81
N VAL A 92 -4.81 12.80 12.34
CA VAL A 92 -5.01 11.65 13.23
C VAL A 92 -3.67 11.01 13.62
N VAL A 93 -2.76 10.84 12.66
CA VAL A 93 -1.45 10.23 12.91
C VAL A 93 -0.39 10.84 12.01
N ALA A 94 0.80 11.11 12.57
CA ALA A 94 2.00 11.40 11.81
C ALA A 94 2.79 10.09 11.56
N LEU A 95 3.12 9.83 10.30
CA LEU A 95 3.92 8.70 9.86
C LEU A 95 5.36 9.18 9.57
N PRO A 96 6.39 8.41 9.94
CA PRO A 96 7.74 8.69 9.46
C PRO A 96 7.74 8.77 7.94
N GLY A 97 8.54 9.66 7.38
CA GLY A 97 8.51 9.97 5.95
C GLY A 97 8.95 8.79 5.11
N GLY A 98 8.06 8.40 4.19
CA GLY A 98 8.41 7.58 3.05
C GLY A 98 9.10 8.39 1.94
N SER A 99 9.10 7.87 0.72
CA SER A 99 9.59 8.60 -0.45
C SER A 99 8.83 9.91 -0.64
N VAL A 100 9.58 10.96 -0.90
CA VAL A 100 9.04 12.23 -1.37
C VAL A 100 8.86 12.09 -2.86
N ILE A 101 7.67 12.46 -3.36
CA ILE A 101 7.42 12.55 -4.79
C ILE A 101 8.15 13.80 -5.28
N ASP A 102 9.35 13.62 -5.82
CA ASP A 102 10.09 14.69 -6.50
C ASP A 102 9.71 14.72 -7.98
N MET A 103 8.83 15.65 -8.33
CA MET A 103 8.40 15.90 -9.71
C MET A 103 9.16 17.06 -10.38
N ARG A 104 10.20 17.61 -9.75
CA ARG A 104 10.93 18.76 -10.31
C ARG A 104 11.63 18.37 -11.62
N GLY A 105 11.21 18.98 -12.74
CA GLY A 105 11.87 18.83 -14.05
C GLY A 105 11.46 17.61 -14.89
N GLY A 106 10.30 16.99 -14.62
CA GLY A 106 9.69 15.96 -15.47
C GLY A 106 10.30 14.56 -15.34
N LEU A 107 9.83 13.61 -16.17
CA LEU A 107 10.23 12.18 -16.14
C LEU A 107 11.76 11.98 -16.12
N SER A 108 12.52 12.84 -16.81
CA SER A 108 13.98 12.75 -16.91
C SER A 108 14.72 13.01 -15.59
N ARG A 109 14.06 13.58 -14.58
CA ARG A 109 14.64 13.84 -13.24
C ARG A 109 14.00 13.03 -12.12
N MET A 110 12.99 12.22 -12.43
CA MET A 110 12.34 11.36 -11.45
C MET A 110 13.33 10.31 -10.96
N LYS A 111 13.75 10.42 -9.69
CA LYS A 111 14.58 9.41 -9.03
C LYS A 111 13.68 8.42 -8.30
N THR A 112 13.86 7.14 -8.58
CA THR A 112 13.11 6.06 -7.91
C THR A 112 14.08 5.21 -7.11
N THR A 113 13.83 5.07 -5.81
CA THR A 113 14.56 4.13 -4.97
C THR A 113 13.77 2.83 -4.82
N LEU A 114 14.24 1.75 -5.44
CA LEU A 114 13.63 0.43 -5.29
C LEU A 114 13.91 -0.14 -3.89
N PHE A 115 12.96 -0.96 -3.41
CA PHE A 115 12.99 -1.62 -2.09
C PHE A 115 13.07 -0.69 -0.88
N ARG A 116 12.81 0.60 -1.06
CA ARG A 116 12.65 1.51 0.07
C ARG A 116 11.42 1.10 0.88
N ALA A 117 11.60 0.97 2.19
CA ALA A 117 10.50 0.78 3.12
C ALA A 117 9.56 1.99 3.08
N GLU A 118 8.29 1.74 2.79
CA GLU A 118 7.23 2.75 2.80
C GLU A 118 6.31 2.46 3.99
N PRO A 119 5.99 3.45 4.84
CA PRO A 119 5.01 3.25 5.89
C PRO A 119 3.70 2.76 5.32
N THR A 120 3.09 1.80 5.99
CA THR A 120 1.76 1.28 5.64
C THR A 120 0.81 1.53 6.80
N TRP A 121 -0.48 1.61 6.51
CA TRP A 121 -1.49 1.75 7.56
C TRP A 121 -2.79 1.09 7.15
N MET A 122 -3.67 0.91 8.12
CA MET A 122 -5.00 0.35 7.90
C MET A 122 -5.94 0.78 9.02
N VAL A 123 -7.24 0.64 8.76
CA VAL A 123 -8.29 0.82 9.77
C VAL A 123 -8.84 -0.54 10.17
N LEU A 124 -8.90 -0.79 11.47
CA LEU A 124 -9.50 -2.00 12.03
C LEU A 124 -11.03 -1.92 12.02
N PRO A 125 -11.76 -3.05 12.10
CA PRO A 125 -13.21 -3.06 12.31
C PRO A 125 -13.67 -2.36 13.59
N THR A 126 -12.75 -2.06 14.51
CA THR A 126 -13.00 -1.26 15.73
C THR A 126 -12.90 0.25 15.50
N GLY A 127 -12.53 0.69 14.29
CA GLY A 127 -12.26 2.10 13.96
C GLY A 127 -10.84 2.57 14.30
N ARG A 128 -10.07 1.76 15.05
CA ARG A 128 -8.68 2.06 15.38
C ARG A 128 -7.78 2.06 14.15
N ILE A 129 -6.80 2.95 14.14
CA ILE A 129 -5.76 3.02 13.11
C ILE A 129 -4.58 2.18 13.54
N VAL A 130 -4.07 1.37 12.61
CA VAL A 130 -2.83 0.62 12.78
C VAL A 130 -1.83 1.13 11.75
N THR A 131 -0.62 1.45 12.20
CA THR A 131 0.48 1.90 11.35
C THR A 131 1.65 0.94 11.42
N GLY A 132 2.37 0.81 10.33
CA GLY A 132 3.48 -0.10 10.16
C GLY A 132 4.66 0.66 9.57
N ASP A 133 5.84 0.45 10.16
CA ASP A 133 7.12 0.94 9.63
C ASP A 133 7.95 -0.27 9.17
N PRO A 134 8.00 -0.56 7.85
CA PRO A 134 8.67 -1.74 7.34
C PRO A 134 10.19 -1.76 7.48
N VAL A 135 10.80 -0.81 8.18
CA VAL A 135 12.18 -0.95 8.66
C VAL A 135 12.29 -2.05 9.74
N ARG A 136 11.22 -2.26 10.52
CA ARG A 136 11.10 -3.30 11.55
C ARG A 136 9.87 -4.18 11.29
N PHE A 137 9.93 -5.46 11.64
CA PHE A 137 8.77 -6.34 11.47
C PHE A 137 7.76 -6.10 12.59
N GLY A 138 6.71 -5.31 12.36
CA GLY A 138 5.76 -4.97 13.41
C GLY A 138 4.78 -3.86 13.04
N TYR A 139 3.93 -3.51 14.00
CA TYR A 139 2.92 -2.48 13.86
C TYR A 139 2.66 -1.74 15.18
N ARG A 140 2.11 -0.53 15.07
CA ARG A 140 1.62 0.29 16.16
C ARG A 140 0.13 0.49 16.00
N GLU A 141 -0.60 0.34 17.10
CA GLU A 141 -2.02 0.65 17.15
C GLU A 141 -2.23 1.98 17.86
N HIS A 142 -3.09 2.80 17.28
CA HIS A 142 -3.39 4.14 17.76
C HIS A 142 -4.80 4.17 18.35
N GLY A 143 -4.88 4.73 19.56
CA GLY A 143 -6.14 5.08 20.21
C GLY A 143 -6.63 6.46 19.78
N ASP A 144 -7.52 7.03 20.58
CA ASP A 144 -8.05 8.38 20.36
C ASP A 144 -6.92 9.43 20.38
N ALA A 145 -7.09 10.49 19.59
CA ALA A 145 -6.10 11.57 19.41
C ALA A 145 -4.71 11.11 18.93
N GLY A 146 -4.60 9.91 18.34
CA GLY A 146 -3.37 9.44 17.68
C GLY A 146 -2.32 8.80 18.62
N ALA A 147 -2.61 8.71 19.92
CA ALA A 147 -1.69 8.12 20.90
C ALA A 147 -1.47 6.62 20.62
N VAL A 148 -0.20 6.17 20.66
CA VAL A 148 0.13 4.75 20.50
C VAL A 148 -0.28 4.00 21.76
N ILE A 149 -1.23 3.08 21.64
CA ILE A 149 -1.73 2.25 22.76
C ILE A 149 -1.14 0.84 22.76
N ARG A 150 -0.52 0.43 21.64
CA ARG A 150 0.15 -0.85 21.51
C ARG A 150 1.25 -0.75 20.46
N ASP A 151 2.42 -1.31 20.77
CA ASP A 151 3.53 -1.48 19.83
C ASP A 151 3.92 -2.96 19.81
N VAL A 152 3.77 -3.60 18.66
CA VAL A 152 4.03 -5.04 18.47
C VAL A 152 5.15 -5.18 17.46
N SER A 153 6.17 -5.96 17.80
CA SER A 153 7.27 -6.26 16.89
C SER A 153 7.75 -7.69 17.04
N LEU A 154 8.16 -8.28 15.93
CA LEU A 154 8.96 -9.50 15.89
C LEU A 154 10.42 -9.13 15.64
N VAL A 155 11.32 -9.88 16.25
CA VAL A 155 12.74 -9.80 15.89
C VAL A 155 12.89 -10.43 14.51
N SER A 156 13.26 -9.61 13.53
CA SER A 156 13.56 -10.05 12.16
C SER A 156 14.90 -9.47 11.74
N PRO A 157 15.79 -10.27 11.14
CA PRO A 157 17.02 -9.73 10.58
C PRO A 157 16.70 -8.78 9.42
N GLN A 158 17.47 -7.69 9.31
CA GLN A 158 17.45 -6.84 8.12
C GLN A 158 18.26 -7.52 7.03
N LEU A 159 17.65 -7.71 5.87
CA LEU A 159 18.26 -8.40 4.73
C LEU A 159 18.82 -7.34 3.78
N PRO A 160 20.13 -7.33 3.48
CA PRO A 160 20.72 -6.34 2.60
C PRO A 160 20.29 -6.55 1.14
N VAL A 161 20.14 -5.46 0.40
CA VAL A 161 19.97 -5.50 -1.07
C VAL A 161 21.35 -5.62 -1.69
N THR A 162 21.70 -6.81 -2.15
CA THR A 162 23.05 -7.09 -2.67
C THR A 162 23.27 -6.52 -4.06
N ALA A 163 24.53 -6.39 -4.50
CA ALA A 163 24.84 -5.95 -5.87
C ALA A 163 24.23 -6.88 -6.94
N ASP A 164 24.11 -8.18 -6.66
CA ASP A 164 23.45 -9.12 -7.56
C ASP A 164 21.94 -8.85 -7.65
N ASP A 165 21.29 -8.54 -6.53
CA ASP A 165 19.88 -8.15 -6.51
C ASP A 165 19.63 -6.87 -7.32
N GLN A 166 20.51 -5.89 -7.20
CA GLN A 166 20.43 -4.64 -7.96
C GLN A 166 20.56 -4.88 -9.46
N SER A 167 21.50 -5.74 -9.87
CA SER A 167 21.69 -6.15 -11.26
C SER A 167 20.47 -6.89 -11.82
N ALA A 168 19.89 -7.79 -11.02
CA ALA A 168 18.66 -8.50 -11.33
C ALA A 168 17.48 -7.56 -11.58
N ALA A 169 17.26 -6.64 -10.65
CA ALA A 169 16.18 -5.66 -10.75
C ALA A 169 16.35 -4.73 -11.95
N ARG A 170 17.58 -4.26 -12.25
CA ARG A 170 17.84 -3.44 -13.45
C ARG A 170 17.54 -4.22 -14.73
N THR A 171 17.85 -5.51 -14.78
CA THR A 171 17.51 -6.37 -15.91
C THR A 171 15.99 -6.49 -16.08
N ALA A 172 15.26 -6.76 -14.99
CA ALA A 172 13.80 -6.83 -15.00
C ALA A 172 13.13 -5.52 -15.45
N VAL A 173 13.63 -4.37 -14.97
CA VAL A 173 13.14 -3.05 -15.39
C VAL A 173 13.39 -2.83 -16.88
N ARG A 174 14.60 -3.16 -17.37
CA ARG A 174 14.94 -3.04 -18.79
C ARG A 174 14.00 -3.86 -19.66
N GLU A 175 13.75 -5.11 -19.28
CA GLU A 175 12.83 -6.01 -19.99
C GLU A 175 11.39 -5.48 -19.98
N TYR A 176 10.91 -4.98 -18.84
CA TYR A 176 9.58 -4.40 -18.71
C TYR A 176 9.37 -3.22 -19.67
N PHE A 177 10.25 -2.21 -19.61
CA PHE A 177 10.15 -1.06 -20.50
C PHE A 177 10.39 -1.44 -21.96
N GLY A 178 11.34 -2.34 -22.24
CA GLY A 178 11.57 -2.87 -23.58
C GLY A 178 10.29 -3.46 -24.20
N LYS A 179 9.54 -4.26 -23.43
CA LYS A 179 8.24 -4.82 -23.87
C LYS A 179 7.16 -3.74 -24.02
N GLN A 180 7.02 -2.85 -23.03
CA GLN A 180 5.97 -1.83 -23.03
C GLN A 180 6.11 -0.83 -24.17
N PHE A 181 7.33 -0.52 -24.59
CA PHE A 181 7.56 0.32 -25.74
C PHE A 181 7.45 -0.46 -27.05
N ALA A 182 7.84 -1.74 -27.12
CA ALA A 182 7.67 -2.54 -28.33
C ALA A 182 6.22 -2.57 -28.86
N SER A 183 5.21 -2.49 -27.97
CA SER A 183 3.78 -2.42 -28.33
C SER A 183 3.33 -1.07 -28.93
N GLY A 184 4.13 -0.01 -28.83
CA GLY A 184 3.89 1.32 -29.43
C GLY A 184 4.95 1.79 -30.43
N GLY A 185 5.93 0.93 -30.75
CA GLY A 185 7.15 1.23 -31.52
C GLY A 185 8.40 1.29 -30.62
N PRO A 186 9.57 0.82 -31.07
CA PRO A 186 10.74 0.65 -30.20
C PRO A 186 11.10 1.97 -29.50
N ALA A 187 11.12 1.97 -28.16
CA ALA A 187 11.65 3.12 -27.45
C ALA A 187 13.10 3.34 -27.86
N PRO A 188 13.54 4.60 -27.99
CA PRO A 188 14.95 4.90 -28.13
C PRO A 188 15.71 4.27 -26.96
N ALA A 189 16.75 3.48 -27.25
CA ALA A 189 17.57 2.83 -26.21
C ALA A 189 18.08 3.83 -25.15
N SER A 190 18.32 5.08 -25.56
CA SER A 190 18.68 6.19 -24.69
C SER A 190 17.64 6.51 -23.60
N MET A 191 16.35 6.32 -23.87
CA MET A 191 15.29 6.52 -22.87
C MET A 191 15.32 5.45 -21.79
N ILE A 192 15.50 4.17 -22.16
CA ILE A 192 15.59 3.08 -21.20
C ILE A 192 16.83 3.25 -20.30
N GLU A 193 17.97 3.60 -20.89
CA GLU A 193 19.20 3.86 -20.10
C GLU A 193 19.06 5.09 -19.20
N THR A 194 18.28 6.11 -19.60
CA THR A 194 17.93 7.24 -18.71
C THR A 194 17.10 6.79 -17.51
N ILE A 195 16.07 5.96 -17.74
CA ILE A 195 15.23 5.41 -16.66
C ILE A 195 16.10 4.58 -15.69
N LEU A 196 16.95 3.71 -16.22
CA LEU A 196 17.85 2.89 -15.42
C LEU A 196 18.86 3.74 -14.64
N GLY A 197 19.42 4.78 -15.25
CA GLY A 197 20.34 5.73 -14.59
C GLY A 197 19.71 6.46 -13.40
N ASN A 198 18.38 6.62 -13.41
CA ASN A 198 17.63 7.26 -12.34
C ASN A 198 17.15 6.31 -11.23
N ILE A 199 17.43 5.01 -11.34
CA ILE A 199 17.11 4.01 -10.31
C ILE A 199 18.25 3.90 -9.30
N SER A 200 17.90 4.10 -8.04
CA SER A 200 18.70 3.75 -6.87
C SER A 200 18.06 2.61 -6.09
N PHE A 201 18.78 2.07 -5.11
CA PHE A 201 18.31 0.97 -4.28
C PHE A 201 18.45 1.34 -2.80
N ALA A 202 17.52 0.85 -1.98
CA ALA A 202 17.67 0.88 -0.54
C ALA A 202 18.82 -0.04 -0.09
N GLU A 203 19.38 0.22 1.08
CA GLU A 203 20.43 -0.62 1.67
C GLU A 203 19.89 -1.99 2.11
N PHE A 204 18.66 -2.00 2.65
CA PHE A 204 17.99 -3.20 3.14
C PHE A 204 16.61 -3.35 2.49
N TYR A 205 16.19 -4.60 2.33
CA TYR A 205 14.80 -4.92 2.00
C TYR A 205 13.86 -4.51 3.13
N PRO A 206 12.60 -4.16 2.82
CA PRO A 206 11.57 -3.99 3.83
C PRO A 206 11.36 -5.31 4.59
N ALA A 207 11.00 -5.22 5.87
CA ALA A 207 10.68 -6.39 6.68
C ALA A 207 9.33 -7.02 6.28
N PHE A 208 8.39 -6.19 5.82
CA PHE A 208 7.05 -6.61 5.39
C PHE A 208 6.53 -5.73 4.26
N SER A 209 5.56 -6.22 3.47
CA SER A 209 5.03 -5.51 2.29
C SER A 209 3.63 -4.94 2.50
N ALA A 210 2.84 -5.51 3.40
CA ALA A 210 1.46 -5.09 3.64
C ALA A 210 0.97 -5.48 5.04
N MET A 211 -0.07 -4.78 5.50
CA MET A 211 -0.87 -5.17 6.65
C MET A 211 -2.35 -5.25 6.25
N ARG A 212 -3.08 -6.17 6.88
CA ARG A 212 -4.53 -6.32 6.70
C ARG A 212 -5.20 -6.69 8.03
N PRO A 213 -6.45 -6.24 8.27
CA PRO A 213 -7.29 -6.86 9.27
C PRO A 213 -7.50 -8.34 8.89
N GLY A 214 -7.45 -9.22 9.88
CA GLY A 214 -7.72 -10.64 9.74
C GLY A 214 -9.03 -11.05 10.43
N PRO A 215 -9.49 -12.30 10.21
CA PRO A 215 -10.64 -12.86 10.90
C PRO A 215 -10.48 -12.83 12.42
N PHE A 216 -11.59 -12.81 13.16
CA PHE A 216 -11.60 -12.84 14.63
C PHE A 216 -10.80 -11.71 15.31
N GLY A 217 -10.74 -10.54 14.66
CA GLY A 217 -10.00 -9.39 15.18
C GLY A 217 -8.48 -9.52 15.11
N THR A 218 -7.96 -10.50 14.37
CA THR A 218 -6.52 -10.64 14.14
C THR A 218 -5.97 -9.53 13.26
N ILE A 219 -4.66 -9.35 13.29
CA ILE A 219 -3.90 -8.49 12.38
C ILE A 219 -2.95 -9.38 11.60
N MET A 220 -2.96 -9.24 10.28
CA MET A 220 -2.10 -10.01 9.39
C MET A 220 -1.04 -9.08 8.79
N VAL A 221 0.23 -9.48 8.88
CA VAL A 221 1.39 -8.74 8.35
C VAL A 221 2.11 -9.60 7.31
N GLN A 222 2.10 -9.16 6.05
CA GLN A 222 2.67 -9.90 4.92
C GLN A 222 4.20 -9.78 4.92
N ARG A 223 4.91 -10.91 5.03
CA ARG A 223 6.37 -10.87 4.91
C ARG A 223 6.79 -10.29 3.56
N PHE A 224 7.87 -9.53 3.53
CA PHE A 224 8.46 -9.10 2.27
C PHE A 224 9.17 -10.30 1.63
N ARG A 225 8.97 -10.48 0.34
CA ARG A 225 9.66 -11.50 -0.46
C ARG A 225 10.81 -10.86 -1.21
N THR A 226 12.04 -11.32 -0.96
CA THR A 226 13.27 -10.81 -1.56
C THR A 226 13.53 -11.38 -2.96
N ILE A 227 14.44 -10.78 -3.74
CA ILE A 227 14.82 -11.30 -5.07
C ILE A 227 15.40 -12.72 -5.00
N PRO A 228 16.30 -13.05 -4.04
CA PRO A 228 16.81 -14.42 -3.92
C PRO A 228 15.69 -15.44 -3.68
N GLU A 229 14.71 -15.11 -2.83
CA GLU A 229 13.54 -15.96 -2.62
C GLU A 229 12.65 -16.07 -3.86
N MET A 230 12.50 -14.99 -4.64
CA MET A 230 11.75 -15.03 -5.90
C MET A 230 12.37 -16.00 -6.90
N ARG A 231 13.70 -15.91 -7.08
CA ARG A 231 14.47 -16.76 -7.98
C ARG A 231 14.47 -18.22 -7.54
N ALA A 232 14.67 -18.48 -6.25
CA ALA A 232 14.62 -19.83 -5.69
C ALA A 232 13.26 -20.50 -5.88
N GLY A 233 12.18 -19.72 -5.84
CA GLY A 233 10.82 -20.19 -6.12
C GLY A 233 10.46 -20.34 -7.61
N GLY A 234 11.41 -20.09 -8.53
CA GLY A 234 11.19 -20.19 -9.98
C GLY A 234 10.27 -19.11 -10.57
N ALA A 235 9.97 -18.05 -9.83
CA ALA A 235 9.10 -16.98 -10.34
C ALA A 235 9.87 -16.02 -11.24
N ALA A 236 9.21 -15.58 -12.31
CA ALA A 236 9.72 -14.50 -13.14
C ALA A 236 9.86 -13.21 -12.31
N LEU A 237 10.98 -12.52 -12.46
CA LEU A 237 11.23 -11.24 -11.82
C LEU A 237 10.54 -10.13 -12.63
N THR A 238 9.29 -9.82 -12.30
CA THR A 238 8.53 -8.73 -12.92
C THR A 238 8.50 -7.48 -12.03
N MET A 239 8.10 -6.34 -12.59
CA MET A 239 7.88 -5.11 -11.82
C MET A 239 6.86 -5.30 -10.70
N GLU A 240 5.81 -6.09 -10.94
CA GLU A 240 4.81 -6.43 -9.92
C GLU A 240 5.41 -7.34 -8.84
N ALA A 241 6.17 -8.36 -9.21
CA ALA A 241 6.82 -9.26 -8.25
C ALA A 241 7.77 -8.49 -7.31
N MET A 242 8.48 -7.48 -7.83
CA MET A 242 9.38 -6.63 -7.05
C MET A 242 8.68 -5.74 -6.00
N GLN A 243 7.34 -5.67 -5.98
CA GLN A 243 6.58 -5.10 -4.86
C GLN A 243 6.69 -5.96 -3.59
N GLY A 244 7.26 -7.16 -3.68
CA GLY A 244 7.67 -7.96 -2.52
C GLY A 244 6.55 -8.71 -1.83
N SER A 245 5.41 -8.91 -2.51
CA SER A 245 4.28 -9.66 -1.94
C SER A 245 4.64 -11.14 -1.72
N SER A 246 4.68 -11.58 -0.46
CA SER A 246 4.82 -12.98 -0.08
C SER A 246 3.47 -13.69 0.07
N SER A 247 3.44 -15.01 -0.12
CA SER A 247 2.28 -15.83 0.28
C SER A 247 2.18 -16.03 1.79
N VAL A 248 3.20 -15.63 2.56
CA VAL A 248 3.29 -15.80 4.01
C VAL A 248 2.88 -14.53 4.74
N TRP A 249 1.95 -14.69 5.67
CA TRP A 249 1.44 -13.64 6.54
C TRP A 249 1.63 -14.04 7.99
N GLU A 250 2.29 -13.19 8.78
CA GLU A 250 2.32 -13.35 10.23
C GLU A 250 1.01 -12.88 10.82
N VAL A 251 0.41 -13.71 11.68
CA VAL A 251 -0.87 -13.40 12.31
C VAL A 251 -0.65 -13.04 13.76
N PHE A 252 -1.23 -11.92 14.16
CA PHE A 252 -1.25 -11.44 15.54
C PHE A 252 -2.69 -11.43 16.04
N SER A 253 -2.89 -11.82 17.30
CA SER A 253 -4.19 -11.67 17.96
C SER A 253 -4.52 -10.20 18.17
N GLU A 254 -5.78 -9.91 18.49
CA GLU A 254 -6.21 -8.54 18.85
C GLU A 254 -5.37 -7.94 20.01
N LYS A 255 -4.84 -8.80 20.89
CA LYS A 255 -4.00 -8.38 22.02
C LYS A 255 -2.53 -8.18 21.64
N GLY A 256 -2.15 -8.45 20.40
CA GLY A 256 -0.77 -8.35 19.91
C GLY A 256 0.08 -9.60 20.11
N GLN A 257 -0.52 -10.72 20.52
CA GLN A 257 0.21 -11.99 20.63
C GLN A 257 0.42 -12.57 19.22
N HIS A 258 1.67 -12.93 18.91
CA HIS A 258 1.97 -13.65 17.67
C HIS A 258 1.38 -15.07 17.71
N LEU A 259 0.51 -15.37 16.75
CA LEU A 259 -0.18 -16.66 16.60
C LEU A 259 0.54 -17.59 15.62
N GLY A 260 1.49 -17.06 14.86
CA GLY A 260 2.25 -17.78 13.85
C GLY A 260 1.90 -17.41 12.41
N PRO A 261 2.61 -17.99 11.44
CA PRO A 261 2.43 -17.68 10.03
C PRO A 261 1.26 -18.46 9.41
N VAL A 262 0.55 -17.82 8.50
CA VAL A 262 -0.39 -18.42 7.55
C VAL A 262 0.17 -18.30 6.14
N ARG A 263 0.05 -19.36 5.34
CA ARG A 263 0.45 -19.38 3.94
C ARG A 263 -0.79 -19.47 3.06
N PHE A 264 -1.01 -18.46 2.22
CA PHE A 264 -2.02 -18.52 1.18
C PHE A 264 -1.52 -19.30 -0.05
N PRO A 265 -2.44 -19.86 -0.86
CA PRO A 265 -2.08 -20.37 -2.18
C PRO A 265 -1.32 -19.31 -3.00
N PRO A 266 -0.29 -19.68 -3.79
CA PRO A 266 0.50 -18.72 -4.56
C PRO A 266 -0.32 -17.85 -5.52
N THR A 267 -1.45 -18.38 -6.00
CA THR A 267 -2.36 -17.69 -6.93
C THR A 267 -3.46 -16.91 -6.23
N PHE A 268 -3.50 -16.91 -4.89
CA PHE A 268 -4.50 -16.17 -4.11
C PHE A 268 -3.90 -14.91 -3.48
N ARG A 269 -4.51 -13.76 -3.79
CA ARG A 269 -4.17 -12.46 -3.22
C ARG A 269 -5.32 -11.93 -2.35
N PRO A 270 -5.14 -11.83 -1.02
CA PRO A 270 -6.20 -11.30 -0.16
C PRO A 270 -6.42 -9.81 -0.44
N LEU A 271 -7.69 -9.42 -0.56
CA LEU A 271 -8.13 -8.04 -0.78
C LEU A 271 -8.83 -7.46 0.45
N ALA A 272 -9.73 -8.21 1.07
CA ALA A 272 -10.55 -7.72 2.16
C ALA A 272 -10.91 -8.84 3.16
N VAL A 273 -11.19 -8.45 4.40
CA VAL A 273 -11.74 -9.34 5.42
C VAL A 273 -13.06 -8.80 5.92
N ARG A 274 -14.05 -9.69 6.03
CA ARG A 274 -15.41 -9.41 6.50
C ARG A 274 -15.85 -10.55 7.42
N GLY A 275 -15.94 -10.26 8.72
CA GLY A 275 -16.24 -11.28 9.73
C GLY A 275 -15.18 -12.39 9.72
N THR A 276 -15.62 -13.61 9.43
CA THR A 276 -14.75 -14.81 9.35
C THR A 276 -14.25 -15.12 7.94
N ALA A 277 -14.61 -14.29 6.96
CA ALA A 277 -14.30 -14.53 5.56
C ALA A 277 -13.18 -13.62 5.06
N ILE A 278 -12.25 -14.23 4.32
CA ILE A 278 -11.19 -13.52 3.58
C ILE A 278 -11.58 -13.55 2.10
N TRP A 279 -11.75 -12.38 1.51
CA TRP A 279 -12.01 -12.19 0.10
C TRP A 279 -10.72 -11.84 -0.62
N GLY A 280 -10.49 -12.45 -1.78
CA GLY A 280 -9.29 -12.20 -2.57
C GLY A 280 -9.46 -12.54 -4.04
N LEU A 281 -8.43 -12.24 -4.82
CA LEU A 281 -8.33 -12.66 -6.21
C LEU A 281 -7.62 -14.01 -6.25
N ALA A 282 -8.22 -14.99 -6.93
CA ALA A 282 -7.58 -16.24 -7.28
C ALA A 282 -7.36 -16.29 -8.78
N THR A 283 -6.14 -16.64 -9.19
CA THR A 283 -5.81 -16.90 -10.59
C THR A 283 -5.76 -18.41 -10.83
N ASP A 284 -6.40 -18.88 -11.90
CA ASP A 284 -6.34 -20.29 -12.30
C ASP A 284 -5.19 -20.59 -13.28
N GLU A 285 -5.13 -21.82 -13.79
CA GLU A 285 -4.07 -22.30 -14.71
C GLU A 285 -4.11 -21.60 -16.09
N MET A 286 -5.20 -20.91 -16.40
CA MET A 286 -5.42 -20.19 -17.67
C MET A 286 -5.25 -18.67 -17.50
N ASP A 287 -4.65 -18.23 -16.38
CA ASP A 287 -4.48 -16.83 -15.99
C ASP A 287 -5.80 -16.06 -15.80
N VAL A 288 -6.93 -16.75 -15.58
CA VAL A 288 -8.23 -16.11 -15.33
C VAL A 288 -8.35 -15.74 -13.85
N GLN A 289 -8.65 -14.47 -13.59
CA GLN A 289 -8.86 -13.96 -12.23
C GLN A 289 -10.33 -14.08 -11.80
N SER A 290 -10.54 -14.63 -10.61
CA SER A 290 -11.85 -14.76 -9.96
C SER A 290 -11.82 -14.17 -8.55
N ILE A 291 -12.96 -13.63 -8.11
CA ILE A 291 -13.14 -13.23 -6.71
C ILE A 291 -13.53 -14.46 -5.89
N VAL A 292 -12.69 -14.84 -4.94
CA VAL A 292 -12.87 -16.02 -4.09
C VAL A 292 -13.04 -15.59 -2.64
N ARG A 293 -13.94 -16.30 -1.96
CA ARG A 293 -14.16 -16.22 -0.51
C ARG A 293 -13.57 -17.45 0.17
N LEU A 294 -12.66 -17.23 1.12
CA LEU A 294 -12.15 -18.26 2.02
C LEU A 294 -12.78 -18.08 3.41
N ASP A 295 -13.48 -19.11 3.88
CA ASP A 295 -14.07 -19.11 5.23
C ASP A 295 -13.09 -19.70 6.25
N VAL A 296 -12.74 -18.89 7.25
CA VAL A 296 -11.89 -19.32 8.36
C VAL A 296 -12.76 -19.80 9.50
N ARG A 297 -12.46 -20.99 10.02
CA ARG A 297 -13.16 -21.60 11.15
C ARG A 297 -12.20 -21.74 12.32
N GLU A 298 -12.67 -21.44 13.52
CA GLU A 298 -11.95 -21.85 14.73
C GLU A 298 -11.93 -23.37 14.81
N ARG A 299 -10.74 -23.93 15.06
CA ARG A 299 -10.61 -25.34 15.38
C ARG A 299 -11.06 -25.51 16.83
N ARG A 300 -12.25 -26.07 17.02
CA ARG A 300 -12.75 -26.49 18.33
C ARG A 300 -11.90 -27.63 18.90
#